data_AF-A0A651GS40-F1
#
_entry.id   AF-A0A651GS40-F1
#
_cell.length_a   1.000
_cell.length_b   1.000
_cell.length_c   1.000
_cell.angle_alpha   90.00
_cell.angle_beta   90.00
_cell.angle_gamma   90.00
#
_symmetry.space_group_name_H-M   'P 1'
#
loop_
_entity.id
_entity.type
_entity.pdbx_description
1 polymer ?
#
loop_
_entity_poly.entity_id
_entity_poly.type
_entity_poly.pdbx_seq_one_letter_code
_entity_poly.pdbx_strand_id
1 'polypeptide(L)' 'MQAIHDAIHADAPGEEFAALPLPETMRACVIRKEDEHVFDGVPEEEQDPSRTLHLDEVP' A
#
# COMPACT_ATOMS: atom_id res chain seq x y z
N MET A 1 -8.40 7.69 -5.91
CA MET A 1 -7.21 8.22 -5.21
C MET A 1 -6.76 9.61 -5.68
N GLN A 2 -6.65 9.88 -6.99
CA GLN A 2 -6.12 11.17 -7.49
C GLN A 2 -6.82 12.41 -6.89
N ALA A 3 -8.16 12.41 -6.81
CA ALA A 3 -8.90 13.54 -6.24
C ALA A 3 -8.54 13.85 -4.77
N ILE A 4 -8.30 12.82 -3.95
CA ILE A 4 -7.87 12.98 -2.55
C ILE A 4 -6.45 13.56 -2.49
N HIS A 5 -5.55 13.08 -3.35
CA HIS A 5 -4.18 13.61 -3.45
C HIS A 5 -4.16 15.10 -3.83
N ASP A 6 -4.99 15.50 -4.79
CA ASP A 6 -5.05 16.88 -5.27
C ASP A 6 -5.64 17.82 -4.21
N ALA A 7 -6.69 17.39 -3.50
CA ALA A 7 -7.28 18.14 -2.40
C ALA A 7 -6.28 18.39 -1.26
N ILE A 8 -5.42 17.42 -0.95
CA ILE A 8 -4.33 17.59 0.03
C ILE A 8 -3.33 18.66 -0.44
N HIS A 9 -2.90 18.60 -1.71
CA HIS A 9 -1.95 19.58 -2.25
C HIS A 9 -2.52 20.99 -2.35
N ALA A 10 -3.85 21.11 -2.43
CA ALA A 10 -4.57 22.38 -2.42
C ALA A 10 -4.88 22.93 -1.01
N ASP A 11 -4.53 22.20 0.05
CA ASP A 11 -4.92 22.51 1.45
C ASP A 11 -6.44 22.71 1.60
N ALA A 12 -7.21 21.84 0.95
CA ALA A 12 -8.67 21.95 0.89
C ALA A 12 -9.32 21.88 2.30
N PRO A 13 -10.44 22.58 2.54
CA PRO A 13 -11.15 22.51 3.81
C PRO A 13 -11.82 21.13 3.99
N GLY A 14 -12.08 20.76 5.25
CA GLY A 14 -12.66 19.45 5.59
C GLY A 14 -14.01 19.13 4.93
N GLU A 15 -14.82 20.15 4.62
CA GLU A 15 -16.10 19.98 3.91
C GLU A 15 -15.89 19.44 2.48
N GLU A 16 -14.81 19.85 1.81
CA GLU A 16 -14.47 19.38 0.47
C GLU A 16 -14.02 17.92 0.52
N PHE A 17 -13.18 17.56 1.49
CA PHE A 17 -12.79 16.17 1.72
C PHE A 17 -13.99 15.25 2.01
N ALA A 18 -14.97 15.73 2.77
CA ALA A 18 -16.17 14.96 3.10
C ALA A 18 -17.05 14.67 1.87
N ALA A 19 -16.95 15.50 0.82
CA ALA A 19 -17.68 15.30 -0.43
C ALA A 19 -16.96 14.36 -1.42
N LEU A 20 -15.69 14.03 -1.19
CA LEU A 20 -14.93 13.17 -2.08
C LEU A 20 -15.36 11.69 -1.94
N PRO A 21 -15.61 10.98 -3.05
CA PRO A 21 -15.86 9.56 -2.99
C PRO A 21 -14.60 8.80 -2.56
N LEU A 22 -14.78 7.81 -1.68
CA LEU A 22 -13.70 6.91 -1.31
C LEU A 22 -13.36 6.00 -2.50
N PRO A 23 -12.07 5.78 -2.80
CA PRO A 23 -11.67 4.79 -3.77
C PRO A 23 -11.98 3.38 -3.25
N GLU A 24 -12.36 2.48 -4.15
CA GLU A 24 -12.63 1.07 -3.80
C GLU A 24 -11.35 0.27 -3.54
N THR A 25 -10.20 0.78 -3.99
CA THR A 25 -8.88 0.18 -3.79
C THR A 25 -7.81 1.24 -3.57
N MET A 26 -6.71 0.83 -2.95
CA MET A 26 -5.49 1.62 -2.81
C MET A 26 -4.25 0.79 -3.11
N ARG A 27 -3.20 1.47 -3.59
CA ARG A 27 -1.90 0.83 -3.80
C ARG A 27 -1.14 0.71 -2.48
N ALA A 28 -0.75 -0.50 -2.09
CA ALA A 28 -0.07 -0.78 -0.84
C ALA A 28 1.11 -1.75 -1.03
N CYS A 29 2.09 -1.68 -0.13
CA CYS A 29 3.13 -2.69 -0.02
C CYS A 29 2.63 -3.80 0.91
N VAL A 30 2.57 -5.04 0.42
CA VAL A 30 1.97 -6.17 1.13
C VAL A 30 2.90 -7.38 1.12
N ILE A 31 2.70 -8.27 2.09
CA ILE A 31 3.23 -9.63 2.08
C ILE A 31 2.07 -10.57 1.78
N ARG A 32 2.26 -11.53 0.86
CA ARG A 32 1.23 -12.50 0.52
C ARG A 32 1.40 -13.75 1.37
N LYS A 33 0.30 -14.47 1.61
CA LYS A 33 0.33 -15.70 2.41
C LYS A 33 1.25 -16.76 1.81
N GLU A 34 1.30 -16.83 0.48
CA GLU A 34 2.19 -17.76 -0.24
C GLU A 34 3.68 -17.55 0.07
N ASP A 35 4.07 -16.38 0.58
CA ASP A 35 5.46 -16.05 0.89
C ASP A 35 5.90 -16.47 2.30
N GLU A 36 4.99 -17.04 3.12
CA GLU A 36 5.22 -17.28 4.55
C GLU A 36 6.47 -18.13 4.87
N HIS A 37 6.88 -18.99 3.92
CA HIS A 37 8.02 -19.91 4.05
C HIS A 37 9.20 -19.59 3.11
N VAL A 38 9.20 -18.44 2.43
CA VAL A 38 10.22 -18.08 1.41
C VAL A 38 11.64 -18.02 1.99
N PHE A 39 11.78 -17.78 3.29
CA PHE A 39 13.07 -17.67 3.98
C PHE A 39 13.39 -18.84 4.91
N ASP A 40 12.63 -19.94 4.86
CA ASP A 40 12.92 -21.12 5.68
C ASP A 40 14.32 -21.67 5.34
N GLY A 41 15.19 -21.71 6.35
CA GLY A 41 16.58 -22.16 6.20
C GLY A 41 17.53 -21.11 5.60
N VAL A 42 17.09 -19.88 5.34
CA VAL A 42 17.92 -18.76 4.88
C VAL A 42 18.46 -17.98 6.10
N PRO A 43 19.80 -17.79 6.23
CA PRO A 43 20.38 -16.93 7.27
C PRO A 43 19.79 -15.52 7.23
N GLU A 44 19.57 -14.89 8.39
CA GLU A 44 18.90 -13.58 8.49
C GLU A 44 19.57 -12.50 7.63
N GLU A 45 20.90 -12.47 7.58
CA GLU A 45 21.68 -11.53 6.74
C GLU A 45 21.50 -11.72 5.23
N GLU A 46 20.99 -12.88 4.79
CA GLU A 46 20.76 -13.23 3.39
C GLU A 46 19.27 -13.12 3.00
N GLN A 47 18.38 -12.80 3.94
CA GLN A 47 16.96 -12.62 3.67
C GLN A 47 16.72 -11.29 2.97
N ASP A 48 16.63 -11.32 1.64
CA ASP A 48 16.31 -10.16 0.81
C ASP A 48 14.79 -9.85 0.83
N PRO A 49 14.34 -8.74 1.46
CA PRO A 49 12.93 -8.40 1.57
C PRO A 49 12.23 -8.15 0.22
N SER A 50 12.99 -7.82 -0.83
CA SER A 50 12.42 -7.63 -2.16
C SER A 50 11.80 -8.91 -2.75
N ARG A 51 12.10 -10.07 -2.16
CA ARG A 51 11.53 -11.37 -2.54
C ARG A 51 10.10 -11.60 -2.04
N THR A 52 9.64 -10.82 -1.06
CA THR A 52 8.30 -10.99 -0.44
C THR A 52 7.48 -9.70 -0.38
N LEU A 53 8.11 -8.54 -0.58
CA LEU A 53 7.41 -7.26 -0.67
C LEU A 53 6.79 -7.08 -2.05
N HIS A 54 5.46 -7.07 -2.10
CA HIS A 54 4.69 -6.83 -3.33
C HIS A 54 4.00 -5.48 -3.30
N LEU A 55 4.02 -4.77 -4.43
CA LEU A 55 3.22 -3.56 -4.61
C LEU A 55 1.92 -3.93 -5.31
N ASP A 56 0.82 -4.01 -4.56
CA ASP A 56 -0.48 -4.47 -5.03
C ASP A 56 -1.56 -3.39 -4.87
N GLU A 57 -2.66 -3.54 -5.61
CA GLU A 57 -3.91 -2.83 -5.34
C GLU A 57 -4.78 -3.68 -4.41
N VAL A 58 -5.09 -3.14 -3.24
CA VAL A 58 -5.90 -3.79 -2.21
C VAL A 58 -7.18 -3.00 -1.96
N PRO A 59 -8.29 -3.65 -1.60
CA PRO A 59 -9.51 -2.94 -1.20
C PRO A 59 -9.32 -2.13 0.09
#